data_AF-A0A914DDE2-F1
#
_entry.id   AF-A0A914DDE2-F1
#
_cell.length_a   1.000
_cell.length_b   1.000
_cell.length_c   1.000
_cell.angle_alpha   90.00
_cell.angle_beta   90.00
_cell.angle_gamma   90.00
#
_symmetry.space_group_name_H-M   'P 1'
#
loop_
_entity.id
_entity.type
_entity.pdbx_description
1 polymer ?
#
loop_
_entity_poly.entity_id
_entity_poly.type
_entity_poly.pdbx_seq_one_letter_code
_entity_poly.pdbx_strand_id
1 'polypeptide(L)'
;MTRNILWSIRDQKFSNPYFQGIAIGNGYMNIATLANSLALWNYYHGNIGVRQWNRAKDACGCSDMDKCNFFSHLHYNVTDNYPTDECSNLTTPLVGLSNVPTNIDVYNWYQDCYLVNYLTGAQNLVRKVLNVASDNRMTQTADLLNYDSTDNQNGYTCYNDAALANYFNKSHADVMKAFHIDQAWIDSKAFWQDCNNDLYFSYIVNYTDTTPVFFDIISTLQNISAQQNPTIKNFRILIYNGDVDTVCNFLGDAVLMDQIANQKGFDAGERIRWWFRNQIAGYHQPYSLKLQSNNMLNLDVLTVKGSGHFVPNDRPGPSMKMITNFLWNTGNYSNIKGTGNYSNLNIDERPQPNDLTSATTGPTGNAGSTTETIPKMITLVIAVFYFAVFKH
;
A
#
# COMPACT_ATOMS: atom_id res chain seq x y z
N MET A 1 -8.38 -14.41 -4.25
CA MET A 1 -8.61 -15.12 -2.97
C MET A 1 -10.03 -14.91 -2.42
N THR A 2 -10.47 -13.66 -2.19
CA THR A 2 -11.81 -13.32 -1.66
C THR A 2 -12.95 -14.08 -2.33
N ARG A 3 -12.99 -14.07 -3.66
CA ARG A 3 -13.95 -14.82 -4.47
C ARG A 3 -14.07 -16.28 -4.03
N ASN A 4 -12.93 -16.97 -3.95
CA ASN A 4 -12.87 -18.39 -3.60
C ASN A 4 -13.25 -18.64 -2.13
N ILE A 5 -12.91 -17.72 -1.22
CA ILE A 5 -13.38 -17.77 0.19
C ILE A 5 -14.90 -17.67 0.23
N LEU A 6 -15.49 -16.70 -0.47
CA LEU A 6 -16.94 -16.52 -0.49
C LEU A 6 -17.67 -17.70 -1.15
N TRP A 7 -17.14 -18.26 -2.24
CA TRP A 7 -17.63 -19.53 -2.80
C TRP A 7 -17.60 -20.66 -1.77
N SER A 8 -16.49 -20.77 -1.04
CA SER A 8 -16.34 -21.80 -0.01
C SER A 8 -17.27 -21.58 1.17
N ILE A 9 -17.59 -20.33 1.54
CA ILE A 9 -18.58 -20.03 2.58
C ILE A 9 -20.00 -20.35 2.10
N ARG A 10 -20.35 -19.96 0.87
CA ARG A 10 -21.61 -20.34 0.22
C ARG A 10 -21.81 -21.85 0.22
N ASP A 11 -20.73 -22.59 -0.09
CA ASP A 11 -20.74 -24.06 -0.17
C ASP A 11 -20.48 -24.74 1.19
N GLN A 12 -20.40 -23.98 2.30
CA GLN A 12 -20.17 -24.48 3.67
C GLN A 12 -18.86 -25.27 3.87
N LYS A 13 -17.83 -24.98 3.06
CA LYS A 13 -16.51 -25.66 3.09
C LYS A 13 -15.41 -24.83 3.76
N PHE A 14 -15.64 -23.55 4.05
CA PHE A 14 -14.64 -22.68 4.64
C PHE A 14 -14.68 -22.70 6.17
N SER A 15 -13.52 -22.89 6.82
CA SER A 15 -13.43 -23.05 8.28
C SER A 15 -13.84 -21.81 9.08
N ASN A 16 -13.69 -20.61 8.53
CA ASN A 16 -14.12 -19.37 9.18
C ASN A 16 -15.30 -18.72 8.42
N PRO A 17 -16.56 -19.06 8.76
CA PRO A 17 -17.72 -18.52 8.05
C PRO A 17 -17.95 -17.02 8.31
N TYR A 18 -17.23 -16.40 9.25
CA TYR A 18 -17.41 -15.01 9.67
C TYR A 18 -16.51 -14.02 8.89
N PHE A 19 -16.17 -14.33 7.64
CA PHE A 19 -15.40 -13.41 6.80
C PHE A 19 -16.23 -12.18 6.43
N GLN A 20 -15.92 -11.01 7.01
CA GLN A 20 -16.76 -9.81 6.92
C GLN A 20 -16.28 -8.73 5.94
N GLY A 21 -15.08 -8.87 5.36
CA GLY A 21 -14.60 -7.83 4.46
C GLY A 21 -13.15 -7.99 4.01
N ILE A 22 -12.77 -7.08 3.11
CA ILE A 22 -11.41 -6.97 2.56
C ILE A 22 -10.99 -5.51 2.49
N ALA A 23 -9.68 -5.29 2.64
CA ALA A 23 -9.06 -4.01 2.38
C ALA A 23 -7.92 -4.21 1.37
N ILE A 24 -7.88 -3.38 0.33
CA ILE A 24 -6.86 -3.41 -0.72
C ILE A 24 -6.20 -2.04 -0.74
N GLY A 25 -4.89 -2.02 -0.49
CA GLY A 25 -4.06 -0.82 -0.54
C GLY A 25 -3.34 -0.73 -1.88
N ASN A 26 -3.44 0.42 -2.57
CA ASN A 26 -2.71 0.70 -3.82
C ASN A 26 -2.78 -0.50 -4.80
N GLY A 27 -4.01 -0.90 -5.14
CA GLY A 27 -4.25 -2.18 -5.80
C GLY A 27 -3.92 -2.16 -7.28
N TYR A 28 -3.24 -3.19 -7.79
CA TYR A 28 -3.10 -3.40 -9.23
C TYR A 28 -4.38 -4.07 -9.79
N MET A 29 -5.47 -3.30 -9.89
CA MET A 29 -6.82 -3.86 -10.09
C MET A 29 -7.32 -3.84 -11.54
N ASN A 30 -6.97 -2.83 -12.33
CA ASN A 30 -7.30 -2.78 -13.76
C ASN A 30 -6.22 -1.98 -14.49
N ILE A 31 -5.47 -2.68 -15.36
CA ILE A 31 -4.28 -2.13 -16.00
C ILE A 31 -4.63 -0.95 -16.90
N ALA A 32 -5.76 -1.01 -17.61
CA ALA A 32 -6.15 0.06 -18.53
C ALA A 32 -6.51 1.36 -17.80
N THR A 33 -7.34 1.28 -16.76
CA THR A 33 -7.70 2.46 -15.94
C THR A 33 -6.50 3.04 -15.22
N LEU A 34 -5.60 2.19 -14.72
CA LEU A 34 -4.34 2.60 -14.11
C LEU A 34 -3.44 3.33 -15.12
N ALA A 35 -3.20 2.73 -16.29
CA ALA A 35 -2.40 3.34 -17.33
C ALA A 35 -2.95 4.69 -17.79
N ASN A 36 -4.26 4.75 -18.03
CA ASN A 36 -4.91 5.96 -18.50
C ASN A 36 -4.83 7.10 -17.47
N SER A 37 -5.03 6.76 -16.19
CA SER A 37 -4.94 7.73 -15.10
C SER A 37 -3.51 8.19 -14.82
N LEU A 38 -2.49 7.34 -15.02
CA LEU A 38 -1.09 7.74 -14.87
C LEU A 38 -0.68 8.83 -15.86
N ALA A 39 -1.16 8.78 -17.11
CA ALA A 39 -0.89 9.84 -18.09
C ALA A 39 -1.40 11.21 -17.60
N LEU A 40 -2.62 11.24 -17.06
CA LEU A 40 -3.21 12.44 -16.45
C LEU A 40 -2.43 12.87 -15.20
N TRP A 41 -2.10 11.91 -14.34
CA TRP A 41 -1.37 12.16 -13.10
C TRP A 41 -0.05 12.88 -13.39
N ASN A 42 0.73 12.37 -14.35
CA ASN A 42 2.02 12.97 -14.74
C ASN A 42 1.88 14.42 -15.22
N TYR A 43 0.85 14.73 -16.01
CA TYR A 43 0.62 16.10 -16.45
C TYR A 43 0.22 17.01 -15.28
N TYR A 44 -0.77 16.60 -14.49
CA TYR A 44 -1.32 17.43 -13.42
C TYR A 44 -0.42 17.53 -12.17
N HIS A 45 0.61 16.68 -12.06
CA HIS A 45 1.67 16.78 -11.04
C HIS A 45 2.95 17.43 -11.59
N GLY A 46 2.89 18.02 -12.78
CA GLY A 46 3.96 18.84 -13.33
C GLY A 46 5.18 18.08 -13.86
N ASN A 47 5.06 16.77 -14.08
CA ASN A 47 6.15 15.99 -14.66
C ASN A 47 6.40 16.33 -16.14
N ILE A 48 5.34 16.72 -16.86
CA ILE A 48 5.45 17.16 -18.27
C ILE A 48 4.84 18.53 -18.52
N GLY A 49 5.46 19.26 -19.46
CA GLY A 49 5.04 20.61 -19.82
C GLY A 49 3.83 20.66 -20.76
N VAL A 50 3.13 21.80 -20.77
CA VAL A 50 1.93 22.04 -21.60
C VAL A 50 2.14 21.74 -23.09
N ARG A 51 3.32 22.07 -23.65
CA ARG A 51 3.62 21.78 -25.07
C ARG A 51 3.67 20.28 -25.36
N GLN A 52 4.28 19.50 -24.48
CA GLN A 52 4.34 18.05 -24.61
C GLN A 52 2.95 17.42 -24.43
N TRP A 53 2.18 17.93 -23.46
CA TRP A 53 0.80 17.48 -23.25
C TRP A 53 -0.13 17.78 -24.43
N ASN A 54 -0.01 18.96 -25.03
CA ASN A 54 -0.77 19.30 -26.24
C ASN A 54 -0.40 18.40 -27.42
N ARG A 55 0.89 18.11 -27.61
CA ARG A 55 1.33 17.16 -28.63
C ARG A 55 0.78 15.75 -28.39
N ALA A 56 0.74 15.30 -27.13
CA ALA A 56 0.14 14.02 -26.78
C ALA A 56 -1.37 13.98 -27.07
N LYS A 57 -2.12 15.05 -26.75
CA LYS A 57 -3.55 15.19 -27.12
C LYS A 57 -3.78 14.99 -28.62
N ASP A 58 -3.01 15.72 -29.42
CA ASP A 58 -3.15 15.73 -30.88
C ASP A 58 -2.75 14.37 -31.47
N ALA A 59 -1.61 13.82 -31.04
CA ALA A 59 -1.09 12.54 -31.53
C ALA A 59 -1.97 11.34 -31.16
N CYS A 60 -2.59 11.36 -29.98
CA CYS A 60 -3.49 10.30 -29.52
C CYS A 60 -4.94 10.47 -30.03
N GLY A 61 -5.25 11.55 -30.76
CA GLY A 61 -6.60 11.82 -31.27
C GLY A 61 -7.65 12.03 -30.17
N CYS A 62 -7.22 12.49 -28.99
CA CYS A 62 -8.07 12.58 -27.81
C CYS A 62 -8.60 14.00 -27.62
N SER A 63 -9.90 14.17 -27.84
CA SER A 63 -10.61 15.45 -27.61
C SER A 63 -10.91 15.70 -26.13
N ASP A 64 -11.08 14.63 -25.36
CA ASP A 64 -11.31 14.63 -23.92
C ASP A 64 -10.26 13.72 -23.27
N MET A 65 -9.30 14.31 -22.57
CA MET A 65 -8.18 13.56 -21.99
C MET A 65 -8.63 12.66 -20.84
N ASP A 66 -9.69 13.01 -20.14
CA ASP A 66 -10.23 12.21 -19.03
C ASP A 66 -10.84 10.88 -19.53
N LYS A 67 -11.12 10.79 -20.84
CA LYS A 67 -11.67 9.60 -21.51
C LYS A 67 -10.71 8.97 -22.51
N CYS A 68 -9.50 9.48 -22.61
CA CYS A 68 -8.51 9.00 -23.58
C CYS A 68 -8.02 7.60 -23.20
N ASN A 69 -7.88 6.73 -24.21
CA ASN A 69 -7.39 5.37 -24.02
C ASN A 69 -5.89 5.27 -24.30
N PHE A 70 -5.06 5.87 -23.45
CA PHE A 70 -3.60 5.78 -23.54
C PHE A 70 -3.10 4.33 -23.50
N PHE A 71 -3.80 3.46 -22.78
CA PHE A 71 -3.46 2.04 -22.65
C PHE A 71 -3.37 1.31 -24.00
N SER A 72 -4.25 1.62 -24.96
CA SER A 72 -4.20 0.98 -26.29
C SER A 72 -3.02 1.42 -27.16
N HIS A 73 -2.27 2.44 -26.73
CA HIS A 73 -1.10 2.94 -27.44
C HIS A 73 0.22 2.56 -26.75
N LEU A 74 0.21 1.90 -25.58
CA LEU A 74 1.45 1.56 -24.87
C LEU A 74 2.28 0.54 -25.65
N HIS A 75 3.55 0.87 -25.93
CA HIS A 75 4.45 0.03 -26.71
C HIS A 75 4.58 -1.40 -26.14
N TYR A 76 4.60 -1.49 -24.81
CA TYR A 76 4.46 -2.72 -24.05
C TYR A 76 3.19 -2.60 -23.22
N ASN A 77 2.16 -3.35 -23.57
CA ASN A 77 1.16 -3.71 -22.57
C ASN A 77 1.46 -5.13 -22.09
N VAL A 78 0.98 -5.48 -20.90
CA VAL A 78 1.30 -6.75 -20.21
C VAL A 78 0.92 -8.00 -21.05
N THR A 79 0.21 -7.83 -22.17
CA THR A 79 -0.30 -8.91 -23.01
C THR A 79 0.25 -8.93 -24.44
N ASP A 80 0.67 -7.80 -25.02
CA ASP A 80 1.11 -7.68 -26.43
C ASP A 80 2.11 -6.52 -26.66
N ASN A 81 2.90 -6.65 -27.73
CA ASN A 81 3.70 -5.54 -28.28
C ASN A 81 2.81 -4.71 -29.21
N TYR A 82 2.57 -3.44 -28.89
CA TYR A 82 1.80 -2.54 -29.78
C TYR A 82 2.72 -1.80 -30.76
N PRO A 83 2.20 -1.48 -31.96
CA PRO A 83 2.93 -0.67 -32.94
C PRO A 83 3.33 0.68 -32.34
N THR A 84 4.59 1.07 -32.56
CA THR A 84 5.13 2.37 -32.16
C THR A 84 4.58 3.47 -33.08
N ASP A 85 3.54 4.16 -32.62
CA ASP A 85 3.06 5.41 -33.21
C ASP A 85 3.55 6.64 -32.40
N GLU A 86 3.22 7.85 -32.86
CA GLU A 86 3.60 9.08 -32.15
C GLU A 86 2.95 9.17 -30.76
N CYS A 87 1.70 8.72 -30.60
CA CYS A 87 1.02 8.68 -29.30
C CYS A 87 1.76 7.77 -28.32
N SER A 88 2.15 6.57 -28.75
CA SER A 88 2.91 5.59 -28.00
C SER A 88 4.23 6.15 -27.49
N ASN A 89 4.98 6.83 -28.37
CA ASN A 89 6.26 7.44 -28.01
C ASN A 89 6.11 8.58 -26.98
N LEU A 90 4.99 9.31 -27.01
CA LEU A 90 4.74 10.42 -26.09
C LEU A 90 4.16 9.96 -24.74
N THR A 91 3.43 8.85 -24.72
CA THR A 91 2.64 8.40 -23.55
C THR A 91 3.30 7.27 -22.79
N THR A 92 4.05 6.38 -23.45
CA THR A 92 4.77 5.27 -22.80
C THR A 92 5.72 5.77 -21.69
N PRO A 93 6.47 6.88 -21.85
CA PRO A 93 7.30 7.41 -20.76
C PRO A 93 6.53 7.96 -19.55
N LEU A 94 5.24 8.28 -19.70
CA LEU A 94 4.39 8.77 -18.61
C LEU A 94 3.81 7.63 -17.78
N VAL A 95 3.62 6.47 -18.41
CA VAL A 95 2.91 5.34 -17.81
C VAL A 95 3.87 4.21 -17.41
N GLY A 96 4.97 4.06 -18.13
CA GLY A 96 5.93 2.99 -17.93
C GLY A 96 6.97 3.32 -16.86
N LEU A 97 7.14 2.42 -15.89
CA LEU A 97 8.16 2.51 -14.84
C LEU A 97 9.60 2.50 -15.39
N SER A 98 9.81 1.98 -16.60
CA SER A 98 11.14 1.85 -17.22
C SER A 98 11.80 3.17 -17.60
N ASN A 99 11.04 4.27 -17.66
CA ASN A 99 11.56 5.60 -18.02
C ASN A 99 11.62 6.56 -16.83
N VAL A 100 11.32 6.07 -15.62
CA VAL A 100 11.44 6.88 -14.42
C VAL A 100 12.92 7.08 -14.12
N PRO A 101 13.40 8.33 -14.00
CA PRO A 101 14.76 8.62 -13.61
C PRO A 101 15.15 7.84 -12.36
N THR A 102 16.41 7.39 -12.26
CA THR A 102 16.87 6.58 -11.12
C THR A 102 16.83 7.32 -9.76
N ASN A 103 16.37 8.59 -9.72
CA ASN A 103 16.08 9.34 -8.48
C ASN A 103 14.84 8.89 -7.81
N ILE A 104 13.85 8.69 -8.67
CA ILE A 104 12.49 9.00 -8.30
C ILE A 104 11.97 7.69 -7.80
N ASP A 105 11.54 7.69 -6.55
CA ASP A 105 10.83 6.57 -6.03
C ASP A 105 9.45 6.51 -6.70
N VAL A 106 9.25 5.50 -7.53
CA VAL A 106 7.96 5.25 -8.20
C VAL A 106 6.84 4.97 -7.19
N TYR A 107 7.20 4.43 -6.03
CA TYR A 107 6.26 4.12 -4.96
C TYR A 107 5.84 5.38 -4.22
N ASN A 108 6.65 6.44 -4.19
CA ASN A 108 6.26 7.72 -3.65
C ASN A 108 6.97 8.85 -4.38
N TRP A 109 6.25 9.54 -5.26
CA TRP A 109 6.83 10.52 -6.17
C TRP A 109 7.58 11.68 -5.49
N TYR A 110 7.28 11.96 -4.22
CA TYR A 110 7.95 13.01 -3.44
C TYR A 110 9.09 12.49 -2.55
N GLN A 111 9.44 11.21 -2.66
CA GLN A 111 10.61 10.64 -2.01
C GLN A 111 11.82 10.66 -2.93
N ASP A 112 12.97 10.94 -2.34
CA ASP A 112 14.26 10.93 -3.00
C ASP A 112 15.11 9.80 -2.45
N CYS A 113 15.61 8.95 -3.34
CA CYS A 113 16.64 7.97 -2.98
C CYS A 113 18.04 8.35 -3.47
N TYR A 114 18.30 9.65 -3.50
CA TYR A 114 19.51 10.20 -4.08
C TYR A 114 20.61 10.57 -3.09
N LEU A 115 21.82 10.19 -3.52
CA LEU A 115 23.12 10.69 -3.06
C LEU A 115 24.05 10.92 -4.28
N VAL A 116 23.54 11.46 -5.38
CA VAL A 116 24.39 11.91 -6.48
C VAL A 116 24.80 13.35 -6.20
N ASN A 117 26.07 13.57 -5.90
CA ASN A 117 26.62 14.91 -5.81
C ASN A 117 26.73 15.49 -7.23
N TYR A 118 25.65 16.12 -7.71
CA TYR A 118 25.52 16.66 -9.07
C TYR A 118 26.65 17.66 -9.41
N LEU A 119 27.25 18.29 -8.41
CA LEU A 119 28.36 19.24 -8.56
C LEU A 119 29.72 18.58 -8.83
N THR A 120 29.90 17.30 -8.52
CA THR A 120 31.21 16.62 -8.62
C THR A 120 31.23 15.43 -9.57
N GLY A 121 30.09 15.03 -10.14
CA GLY A 121 30.00 13.92 -11.10
C GLY A 121 30.36 12.54 -10.52
N ALA A 122 30.54 12.43 -9.20
CA ALA A 122 30.89 11.19 -8.53
C ALA A 122 29.64 10.30 -8.36
N GLN A 123 29.49 9.30 -9.24
CA GLN A 123 28.54 8.20 -9.05
C GLN A 123 29.07 7.28 -7.95
N ASN A 124 28.60 7.44 -6.72
CA ASN A 124 28.75 6.41 -5.69
C ASN A 124 27.38 6.10 -5.08
N LEU A 125 26.54 5.52 -5.94
CA LEU A 125 25.26 4.91 -5.62
C LEU A 125 25.36 4.06 -4.35
N VAL A 126 24.42 4.22 -3.41
CA VAL A 126 24.02 3.23 -2.38
C VAL A 126 25.09 2.88 -1.31
N ARG A 127 26.38 3.12 -1.58
CA ARG A 127 27.48 2.64 -0.75
C ARG A 127 27.62 3.33 0.58
N LYS A 128 27.15 4.57 0.78
CA LYS A 128 27.38 5.23 2.07
C LYS A 128 26.50 4.63 3.16
N VAL A 129 25.19 4.51 2.98
CA VAL A 129 24.32 3.90 4.00
C VAL A 129 24.51 2.38 4.08
N LEU A 130 24.64 1.67 2.95
CA LEU A 130 24.87 0.22 3.00
C LEU A 130 26.28 -0.18 3.45
N ASN A 131 27.35 0.56 3.11
CA ASN A 131 28.67 0.27 3.69
C ASN A 131 28.74 0.71 5.15
N VAL A 132 28.10 1.83 5.54
CA VAL A 132 28.12 2.26 6.94
C VAL A 132 27.29 1.32 7.83
N ALA A 133 26.14 0.82 7.35
CA ALA A 133 25.32 -0.18 8.03
C ALA A 133 25.97 -1.58 8.07
N SER A 134 26.80 -1.94 7.09
CA SER A 134 27.52 -3.23 7.08
C SER A 134 28.88 -3.21 7.77
N ASP A 135 29.51 -2.04 7.96
CA ASP A 135 30.86 -1.91 8.52
C ASP A 135 30.89 -1.70 10.05
N ASN A 136 29.77 -1.90 10.77
CA ASN A 136 29.66 -1.70 12.23
C ASN A 136 30.17 -0.33 12.73
N ARG A 137 30.33 0.66 11.83
CA ARG A 137 30.79 2.02 12.18
C ARG A 137 29.65 2.93 12.63
N MET A 138 28.42 2.42 12.62
CA MET A 138 27.26 3.13 13.11
C MET A 138 27.32 3.13 14.63
N THR A 139 27.68 4.27 15.21
CA THR A 139 27.65 4.41 16.67
C THR A 139 26.28 4.87 17.14
N GLN A 140 25.50 5.55 16.28
CA GLN A 140 24.23 6.18 16.64
C GLN A 140 23.25 6.22 15.45
N THR A 141 21.93 6.22 15.73
CA THR A 141 20.86 6.24 14.72
C THR A 141 20.88 7.49 13.83
N ALA A 142 21.47 8.59 14.30
CA ALA A 142 21.63 9.82 13.51
C ALA A 142 22.54 9.65 12.28
N ASP A 143 23.43 8.66 12.30
CA ASP A 143 24.31 8.32 11.16
C ASP A 143 23.53 7.71 9.98
N LEU A 144 22.27 7.31 10.18
CA LEU A 144 21.36 6.78 9.14
C LEU A 144 20.53 7.87 8.44
N LEU A 145 20.53 9.11 8.94
CA LEU A 145 19.72 10.18 8.38
C LEU A 145 20.36 10.73 7.11
N ASN A 146 19.62 10.70 6.00
CA ASN A 146 20.01 11.37 4.76
C ASN A 146 19.61 12.85 4.79
N TYR A 147 20.51 13.71 5.26
CA TYR A 147 20.30 15.17 5.30
C TYR A 147 20.26 15.84 3.92
N ASP A 148 20.71 15.15 2.86
CA ASP A 148 20.65 15.65 1.49
C ASP A 148 19.31 15.31 0.80
N SER A 149 18.47 14.49 1.45
CA SER A 149 17.17 14.14 0.91
C SER A 149 16.16 15.28 1.05
N THR A 150 15.28 15.44 0.07
CA THR A 150 14.08 16.29 0.23
C THR A 150 12.88 15.53 0.78
N ASP A 151 13.02 14.21 1.00
CA ASP A 151 11.95 13.37 1.55
C ASP A 151 11.74 13.56 3.06
N ASN A 152 10.51 13.34 3.51
CA ASN A 152 10.11 13.56 4.90
C ASN A 152 10.42 12.40 5.87
N GLN A 153 11.11 11.37 5.40
CA GLN A 153 11.57 10.18 6.14
C GLN A 153 13.11 10.12 6.22
N ASN A 154 13.81 11.18 5.81
CA ASN A 154 15.27 11.29 5.85
C ASN A 154 15.98 10.10 5.17
N GLY A 155 15.45 9.62 4.05
CA GLY A 155 16.03 8.55 3.24
C GLY A 155 15.82 7.13 3.77
N TYR A 156 14.94 6.93 4.76
CA TYR A 156 14.64 5.61 5.34
C TYR A 156 14.26 4.56 4.28
N THR A 157 13.36 4.93 3.36
CA THR A 157 12.85 4.05 2.28
C THR A 157 13.91 3.63 1.28
N CYS A 158 15.10 4.23 1.33
CA CYS A 158 16.18 3.93 0.40
C CYS A 158 17.11 2.82 0.89
N TYR A 159 16.99 2.41 2.16
CA TYR A 159 17.80 1.33 2.74
C TYR A 159 17.00 0.31 3.54
N ASN A 160 15.71 0.53 3.78
CA ASN A 160 14.84 -0.36 4.56
C ASN A 160 14.85 -1.81 4.04
N ASP A 161 14.82 -2.04 2.72
CA ASP A 161 14.81 -3.38 2.14
C ASP A 161 16.12 -4.13 2.42
N ALA A 162 17.25 -3.43 2.32
CA ALA A 162 18.56 -4.00 2.67
C ALA A 162 18.68 -4.27 4.17
N ALA A 163 18.12 -3.40 5.01
CA ALA A 163 18.07 -3.60 6.46
C ALA A 163 17.22 -4.83 6.81
N LEU A 164 16.06 -5.00 6.18
CA LEU A 164 15.18 -6.15 6.34
C LEU A 164 15.86 -7.44 5.87
N ALA A 165 16.52 -7.40 4.71
CA ALA A 165 17.30 -8.54 4.21
C ALA A 165 18.41 -8.91 5.19
N ASN A 166 19.18 -7.95 5.71
CA ASN A 166 20.22 -8.25 6.71
C ASN A 166 19.64 -8.88 7.98
N TYR A 167 18.49 -8.40 8.46
CA TYR A 167 17.82 -8.93 9.65
C TYR A 167 17.33 -10.39 9.49
N PHE A 168 16.90 -10.78 8.28
CA PHE A 168 16.42 -12.13 7.96
C PHE A 168 17.46 -13.00 7.23
N ASN A 169 18.76 -12.82 7.47
CA ASN A 169 19.79 -13.63 6.83
C ASN A 169 20.84 -14.15 7.82
N LYS A 170 21.84 -14.88 7.29
CA LYS A 170 22.82 -15.66 8.07
C LYS A 170 23.56 -14.92 9.19
N SER A 171 23.73 -13.60 9.06
CA SER A 171 24.25 -12.74 10.14
C SER A 171 23.40 -12.80 11.41
N HIS A 172 22.14 -13.23 11.30
CA HIS A 172 21.12 -13.31 12.34
C HIS A 172 20.35 -14.66 12.29
N ALA A 173 21.09 -15.78 12.30
CA ALA A 173 20.48 -17.12 12.27
C ALA A 173 19.54 -17.40 13.45
N ASP A 174 19.76 -16.73 14.59
CA ASP A 174 18.88 -16.71 15.75
C ASP A 174 17.51 -16.10 15.44
N VAL A 175 17.45 -15.01 14.67
CA VAL A 175 16.20 -14.42 14.17
C VAL A 175 15.47 -15.44 13.30
N MET A 176 16.16 -16.06 12.33
CA MET A 176 15.52 -17.05 11.45
C MET A 176 14.95 -18.25 12.23
N LYS A 177 15.66 -18.71 13.27
CA LYS A 177 15.18 -19.76 14.17
C LYS A 177 13.98 -19.32 14.99
N ALA A 178 13.94 -18.07 15.45
CA ALA A 178 12.79 -17.53 16.18
C ALA A 178 11.53 -17.47 15.31
N PHE A 179 11.68 -17.32 14.00
CA PHE A 179 10.59 -17.43 13.02
C PHE A 179 10.33 -18.87 12.53
N HIS A 180 10.98 -19.87 13.14
CA HIS A 180 10.84 -21.29 12.82
C HIS A 180 11.21 -21.64 11.37
N ILE A 181 12.17 -20.92 10.77
CA ILE A 181 12.72 -21.27 9.47
C ILE A 181 13.51 -22.58 9.59
N ASP A 182 13.28 -23.52 8.66
CA ASP A 182 13.91 -24.83 8.67
C ASP A 182 15.44 -24.74 8.69
N GLN A 183 16.08 -25.56 9.52
CA GLN A 183 17.54 -25.58 9.66
C GLN A 183 18.24 -25.87 8.31
N ALA A 184 17.64 -26.73 7.48
CA ALA A 184 18.15 -27.01 6.14
C ALA A 184 18.21 -25.75 5.25
N TRP A 185 17.22 -24.85 5.36
CA TRP A 185 17.22 -23.59 4.61
C TRP A 185 18.32 -22.67 5.15
N ILE A 186 18.44 -22.54 6.47
CA ILE A 186 19.49 -21.74 7.13
C ILE A 186 20.89 -22.21 6.68
N ASP A 187 21.08 -23.52 6.55
CA ASP A 187 22.36 -24.10 6.13
C ASP A 187 22.62 -23.95 4.62
N SER A 188 21.57 -23.95 3.79
CA SER A 188 21.61 -24.01 2.31
C SER A 188 22.40 -22.90 1.59
N LYS A 189 22.76 -21.82 2.29
CA LYS A 189 23.35 -20.60 1.71
C LYS A 189 22.39 -19.80 0.83
N ALA A 190 21.10 -20.15 0.81
CA ALA A 190 20.06 -19.28 0.30
C ALA A 190 20.08 -17.94 1.04
N PHE A 191 19.75 -16.88 0.31
CA PHE A 191 19.64 -15.53 0.83
C PHE A 191 18.16 -15.14 0.81
N TRP A 192 17.62 -14.75 1.96
CA TRP A 192 16.27 -14.23 2.04
C TRP A 192 16.25 -12.86 1.36
N GLN A 193 15.24 -12.65 0.53
CA GLN A 193 14.95 -11.40 -0.14
C GLN A 193 13.44 -11.17 -0.08
N ASP A 194 13.05 -9.90 -0.08
CA ASP A 194 11.67 -9.44 -0.07
C ASP A 194 10.92 -9.85 -1.34
N CYS A 195 11.61 -9.84 -2.49
CA CYS A 195 11.06 -10.20 -3.80
C CYS A 195 11.80 -11.38 -4.45
N ASN A 196 11.06 -12.33 -5.03
CA ASN A 196 11.64 -13.42 -5.83
C ASN A 196 11.57 -13.07 -7.33
N ASN A 197 12.70 -12.66 -7.91
CA ASN A 197 12.78 -12.26 -9.32
C ASN A 197 12.45 -13.40 -10.30
N ASP A 198 12.89 -14.63 -10.04
CA ASP A 198 12.61 -15.76 -10.93
C ASP A 198 11.10 -16.05 -10.97
N LEU A 199 10.44 -15.98 -9.81
CA LEU A 199 8.99 -16.09 -9.73
C LEU A 199 8.30 -14.93 -10.45
N TYR A 200 8.77 -13.70 -10.25
CA TYR A 200 8.23 -12.51 -10.91
C TYR A 200 8.30 -12.61 -12.44
N PHE A 201 9.48 -12.90 -12.99
CA PHE A 201 9.69 -12.98 -14.45
C PHE A 201 9.02 -14.20 -15.10
N SER A 202 8.72 -15.24 -14.33
CA SER A 202 8.00 -16.43 -14.82
C SER A 202 6.49 -16.38 -14.60
N TYR A 203 5.98 -15.40 -13.84
CA TYR A 203 4.56 -15.29 -13.54
C TYR A 203 3.77 -14.82 -14.76
N ILE A 204 2.72 -15.56 -15.10
CA ILE A 204 1.80 -15.21 -16.18
C ILE A 204 0.59 -14.49 -15.58
N VAL A 205 0.39 -13.23 -15.97
CA VAL A 205 -0.74 -12.42 -15.52
C VAL A 205 -2.04 -12.95 -16.11
N ASN A 206 -2.90 -13.50 -15.26
CA ASN A 206 -4.18 -14.09 -15.66
C ASN A 206 -5.35 -13.09 -15.69
N TYR A 207 -5.21 -11.95 -15.01
CA TYR A 207 -6.26 -10.93 -14.91
C TYR A 207 -5.63 -9.54 -15.12
N THR A 208 -5.89 -8.96 -16.28
CA THR A 208 -5.57 -7.54 -16.56
C THR A 208 -6.71 -6.60 -16.15
N ASP A 209 -7.89 -7.16 -15.94
CA ASP A 209 -9.08 -6.50 -15.44
C ASP A 209 -9.75 -7.37 -14.37
N THR A 210 -9.87 -6.84 -13.15
CA THR A 210 -10.52 -7.53 -12.03
C THR A 210 -12.01 -7.25 -11.93
N THR A 211 -12.61 -6.46 -12.82
CA THR A 211 -14.07 -6.21 -12.87
C THR A 211 -14.89 -7.50 -12.77
N PRO A 212 -14.59 -8.58 -13.54
CA PRO A 212 -15.34 -9.84 -13.43
C PRO A 212 -15.21 -10.49 -12.05
N VAL A 213 -14.07 -10.30 -11.37
CA VAL A 213 -13.83 -10.82 -10.02
C VAL A 213 -14.69 -10.08 -9.01
N PHE A 214 -14.76 -8.75 -9.08
CA PHE A 214 -15.66 -7.97 -8.22
C PHE A 214 -17.12 -8.29 -8.48
N PHE A 215 -17.52 -8.48 -9.73
CA PHE A 215 -18.89 -8.85 -10.09
C PHE A 215 -19.30 -10.18 -9.48
N ASP A 216 -18.39 -11.16 -9.49
CA ASP A 216 -18.64 -12.46 -8.91
C ASP A 216 -18.63 -12.45 -7.37
N ILE A 217 -17.80 -11.59 -6.75
CA ILE A 217 -17.88 -11.32 -5.30
C ILE A 217 -19.27 -10.77 -4.93
N ILE A 218 -19.75 -9.77 -5.68
CA ILE A 218 -21.05 -9.13 -5.43
C ILE A 218 -22.20 -10.12 -5.63
N SER A 219 -22.20 -10.89 -6.72
CA SER A 219 -23.24 -11.89 -6.98
C SER A 219 -23.24 -13.00 -5.91
N THR A 220 -22.06 -13.43 -5.47
CA THR A 220 -21.93 -14.42 -4.40
C THR A 220 -22.48 -13.88 -3.08
N LEU A 221 -22.20 -12.63 -2.73
CA LEU A 221 -22.76 -11.99 -1.54
C LEU A 221 -24.28 -11.85 -1.61
N GLN A 222 -24.84 -11.52 -2.78
CA GLN A 222 -26.29 -11.50 -3.01
C GLN A 222 -26.91 -12.88 -2.77
N ASN A 223 -26.30 -13.94 -3.30
CA ASN A 223 -26.77 -15.33 -3.11
C ASN A 223 -26.72 -15.76 -1.63
N ILE A 224 -25.62 -15.47 -0.94
CA ILE A 224 -25.47 -15.77 0.49
C ILE A 224 -26.54 -15.03 1.30
N SER A 225 -26.80 -13.77 0.97
CA SER A 225 -27.82 -12.96 1.64
C SER A 225 -29.25 -13.47 1.39
N ALA A 226 -29.53 -13.96 0.18
CA ALA A 226 -30.82 -14.53 -0.20
C ALA A 226 -31.12 -15.85 0.51
N GLN A 227 -30.08 -16.62 0.83
CA GLN A 227 -30.18 -17.85 1.63
C GLN A 227 -30.33 -17.58 3.14
N GLN A 228 -30.46 -16.31 3.55
CA GLN A 228 -30.56 -15.89 4.95
C GLN A 228 -29.40 -16.41 5.81
N ASN A 229 -28.21 -16.57 5.22
CA ASN A 229 -27.06 -17.05 5.96
C ASN A 229 -26.67 -16.03 7.06
N PRO A 230 -26.69 -16.42 8.35
CA PRO A 230 -26.48 -15.47 9.45
C PRO A 230 -25.00 -15.09 9.66
N THR A 231 -24.07 -15.72 8.95
CA THR A 231 -22.62 -15.59 9.23
C THR A 231 -21.96 -14.42 8.51
N ILE A 232 -22.44 -14.02 7.34
CA ILE A 232 -21.99 -12.83 6.62
C ILE A 232 -23.02 -11.73 6.79
N LYS A 233 -22.62 -10.62 7.43
CA LYS A 233 -23.49 -9.48 7.68
C LYS A 233 -22.74 -8.19 7.39
N ASN A 234 -23.36 -7.31 6.60
CA ASN A 234 -22.81 -6.00 6.30
C ASN A 234 -21.37 -6.09 5.78
N PHE A 235 -21.18 -6.84 4.69
CA PHE A 235 -19.84 -7.09 4.14
C PHE A 235 -19.20 -5.78 3.67
N ARG A 236 -17.88 -5.64 3.85
CA ARG A 236 -17.16 -4.38 3.62
C ARG A 236 -15.99 -4.56 2.69
N ILE A 237 -15.85 -3.67 1.73
CA ILE A 237 -14.69 -3.57 0.84
C ILE A 237 -14.11 -2.18 1.05
N LEU A 238 -12.84 -2.10 1.42
CA LEU A 238 -12.08 -0.85 1.47
C LEU A 238 -11.03 -0.88 0.37
N ILE A 239 -11.09 0.08 -0.55
CA ILE A 239 -10.01 0.40 -1.47
C ILE A 239 -9.36 1.67 -0.94
N TYR A 240 -8.07 1.62 -0.62
CA TYR A 240 -7.34 2.78 -0.14
C TYR A 240 -6.07 2.99 -0.97
N ASN A 241 -5.77 4.23 -1.30
CA ASN A 241 -4.60 4.58 -2.09
C ASN A 241 -3.85 5.73 -1.44
N GLY A 242 -2.52 5.63 -1.40
CA GLY A 242 -1.69 6.81 -1.33
C GLY A 242 -1.87 7.67 -2.59
N ASP A 243 -2.10 8.97 -2.42
CA ASP A 243 -2.39 9.89 -3.52
C ASP A 243 -1.15 10.33 -4.32
N VAL A 244 0.04 9.94 -3.88
CA VAL A 244 1.32 10.23 -4.56
C VAL A 244 2.04 8.98 -5.08
N ASP A 245 1.34 7.83 -5.06
CA ASP A 245 1.80 6.59 -5.70
C ASP A 245 1.66 6.67 -7.23
N THR A 246 2.73 6.31 -7.94
CA THR A 246 2.76 6.25 -9.41
C THR A 246 2.82 4.82 -9.97
N VAL A 247 2.84 3.81 -9.11
CA VAL A 247 2.69 2.40 -9.50
C VAL A 247 1.22 2.03 -9.57
N CYS A 248 0.45 2.26 -8.49
CA CYS A 248 -0.98 1.97 -8.40
C CYS A 248 -1.76 3.21 -7.95
N ASN A 249 -1.80 4.23 -8.82
CA ASN A 249 -2.33 5.54 -8.47
C ASN A 249 -3.82 5.53 -8.07
N PHE A 250 -4.17 6.47 -7.20
CA PHE A 250 -5.51 6.57 -6.62
C PHE A 250 -6.65 6.78 -7.63
N LEU A 251 -6.37 7.42 -8.77
CA LEU A 251 -7.39 7.79 -9.74
C LEU A 251 -7.84 6.56 -10.53
N GLY A 252 -6.92 5.68 -10.93
CA GLY A 252 -7.25 4.43 -11.62
C GLY A 252 -8.19 3.55 -10.80
N ASP A 253 -7.84 3.34 -9.53
CA ASP A 253 -8.66 2.55 -8.60
C ASP A 253 -10.02 3.22 -8.31
N ALA A 254 -10.06 4.55 -8.17
CA ALA A 254 -11.31 5.27 -7.99
C ALA A 254 -12.24 5.16 -9.21
N VAL A 255 -11.70 5.29 -10.42
CA VAL A 255 -12.46 5.14 -11.67
C VAL A 255 -13.02 3.73 -11.80
N LEU A 256 -12.21 2.70 -11.53
CA LEU A 256 -12.66 1.31 -11.58
C LEU A 256 -13.81 1.05 -10.58
N MET A 257 -13.65 1.50 -9.34
CA MET A 257 -14.67 1.30 -8.31
C MET A 257 -15.96 2.05 -8.61
N ASP A 258 -15.87 3.27 -9.17
CA ASP A 258 -17.02 4.03 -9.61
C ASP A 258 -17.77 3.32 -10.77
N GLN A 259 -17.03 2.79 -11.75
CA GLN A 259 -17.62 1.99 -12.83
C GLN A 259 -18.34 0.74 -12.30
N ILE A 260 -17.74 0.01 -11.37
CA ILE A 260 -18.35 -1.16 -10.75
C ILE A 260 -19.60 -0.76 -9.95
N ALA A 261 -19.53 0.30 -9.17
CA ALA A 261 -20.64 0.82 -8.37
C ALA A 261 -21.84 1.18 -9.26
N ASN A 262 -21.59 1.93 -10.35
CA ASN A 262 -22.61 2.30 -11.32
C ASN A 262 -23.24 1.07 -12.00
N GLN A 263 -22.42 0.13 -12.46
CA GLN A 263 -22.91 -1.08 -13.16
C GLN A 263 -23.67 -2.04 -12.24
N LYS A 264 -23.41 -2.00 -10.93
CA LYS A 264 -24.05 -2.88 -9.93
C LYS A 264 -25.14 -2.19 -9.11
N GLY A 265 -25.44 -0.92 -9.40
CA GLY A 265 -26.52 -0.18 -8.75
C GLY A 265 -26.24 0.14 -7.29
N PHE A 266 -24.99 0.48 -6.96
CA PHE A 266 -24.67 1.04 -5.65
C PHE A 266 -25.18 2.48 -5.55
N ASP A 267 -25.68 2.83 -4.36
CA ASP A 267 -25.93 4.22 -3.99
C ASP A 267 -24.59 4.88 -3.62
N ALA A 268 -24.16 5.86 -4.41
CA ALA A 268 -22.96 6.66 -4.15
C ALA A 268 -23.27 7.80 -3.18
N GLY A 269 -22.48 7.93 -2.10
CA GLY A 269 -22.54 9.09 -1.21
C GLY A 269 -21.75 10.29 -1.75
N GLU A 270 -21.53 11.31 -0.92
CA GLU A 270 -20.64 12.42 -1.24
C GLU A 270 -19.18 12.07 -0.93
N ARG A 271 -18.23 12.53 -1.74
CA ARG A 271 -16.80 12.46 -1.42
C ARG A 271 -16.48 13.45 -0.31
N ILE A 272 -16.19 12.94 0.88
CA ILE A 272 -15.93 13.75 2.07
C ILE A 272 -14.48 13.64 2.53
N ARG A 273 -13.98 14.70 3.17
CA ARG A 273 -12.69 14.66 3.87
C ARG A 273 -12.77 13.80 5.12
N TRP A 274 -11.71 13.05 5.42
CA TRP A 274 -11.54 12.37 6.71
C TRP A 274 -10.32 12.90 7.46
N TRP A 275 -10.36 12.80 8.79
CA TRP A 275 -9.43 13.49 9.67
C TRP A 275 -8.60 12.51 10.49
N PHE A 276 -7.31 12.82 10.63
CA PHE A 276 -6.44 12.26 11.65
C PHE A 276 -6.01 13.39 12.58
N ARG A 277 -6.41 13.31 13.86
CA ARG A 277 -6.32 14.44 14.80
C ARG A 277 -6.98 15.68 14.18
N ASN A 278 -6.28 16.81 14.13
CA ASN A 278 -6.76 18.07 13.56
C ASN A 278 -6.29 18.30 12.10
N GLN A 279 -5.86 17.25 11.41
CA GLN A 279 -5.34 17.33 10.05
C GLN A 279 -6.18 16.48 9.10
N ILE A 280 -6.35 16.98 7.87
CA ILE A 280 -6.99 16.21 6.80
C ILE A 280 -6.05 15.05 6.45
N ALA A 281 -6.53 13.84 6.64
CA ALA A 281 -5.80 12.62 6.33
C ALA A 281 -6.08 12.12 4.91
N GLY A 282 -7.12 12.66 4.26
CA GLY A 282 -7.44 12.45 2.84
C GLY A 282 -8.93 12.56 2.59
N TYR A 283 -9.42 11.88 1.56
CA TYR A 283 -10.82 11.89 1.14
C TYR A 283 -11.37 10.48 0.99
N HIS A 284 -12.64 10.32 1.31
CA HIS A 284 -13.37 9.06 1.30
C HIS A 284 -14.68 9.23 0.53
N GLN A 285 -14.93 8.28 -0.37
CA GLN A 285 -16.16 8.17 -1.16
C GLN A 285 -16.84 6.84 -0.77
N PRO A 286 -17.99 6.89 -0.07
CA PRO A 286 -18.76 5.70 0.24
C PRO A 286 -19.69 5.31 -0.92
N TYR A 287 -19.85 4.01 -1.11
CA TYR A 287 -20.84 3.36 -1.96
C TYR A 287 -21.55 2.27 -1.15
N SER A 288 -22.87 2.17 -1.27
CA SER A 288 -23.65 1.17 -0.54
C SER A 288 -24.64 0.44 -1.42
N LEU A 289 -24.74 -0.87 -1.26
CA LEU A 289 -25.69 -1.72 -1.96
C LEU A 289 -26.53 -2.50 -0.94
N LYS A 290 -27.86 -2.34 -1.02
CA LYS A 290 -28.80 -3.13 -0.22
C LYS A 290 -28.85 -4.56 -0.75
N LEU A 291 -28.64 -5.52 0.14
CA LEU A 291 -28.83 -6.94 -0.12
C LEU A 291 -30.13 -7.43 0.52
N GLN A 292 -30.53 -8.67 0.23
CA GLN A 292 -31.68 -9.30 0.90
C GLN A 292 -31.44 -9.45 2.42
N SER A 293 -32.49 -9.69 3.20
CA SER A 293 -32.38 -9.98 4.64
C SER A 293 -31.80 -8.84 5.50
N ASN A 294 -32.05 -7.58 5.11
CA ASN A 294 -31.54 -6.36 5.77
C ASN A 294 -30.00 -6.29 5.87
N ASN A 295 -29.29 -6.96 4.96
CA ASN A 295 -27.83 -6.88 4.85
C ASN A 295 -27.42 -5.76 3.89
N MET A 296 -26.23 -5.23 4.11
CA MET A 296 -25.58 -4.25 3.23
C MET A 296 -24.27 -4.80 2.64
N LEU A 297 -23.90 -4.32 1.48
CA LEU A 297 -22.52 -4.33 0.99
C LEU A 297 -22.03 -2.89 0.92
N ASN A 298 -20.99 -2.58 1.69
CA ASN A 298 -20.36 -1.27 1.70
C ASN A 298 -19.03 -1.34 0.95
N LEU A 299 -18.83 -0.40 0.03
CA LEU A 299 -17.59 -0.18 -0.69
C LEU A 299 -17.10 1.23 -0.37
N ASP A 300 -15.95 1.34 0.26
CA ASP A 300 -15.30 2.61 0.58
C ASP A 300 -14.08 2.79 -0.31
N VAL A 301 -14.01 3.92 -1.02
CA VAL A 301 -12.84 4.31 -1.81
C VAL A 301 -12.17 5.51 -1.14
N LEU A 302 -10.93 5.35 -0.71
CA LEU A 302 -10.28 6.30 0.18
C LEU A 302 -8.88 6.68 -0.32
N THR A 303 -8.52 7.94 -0.14
CA THR A 303 -7.16 8.46 -0.35
C THR A 303 -6.50 8.75 0.99
N VAL A 304 -5.21 8.46 1.09
CA VAL A 304 -4.37 8.84 2.23
C VAL A 304 -3.38 9.91 1.76
N LYS A 305 -3.61 11.14 2.25
CA LYS A 305 -2.99 12.37 1.74
C LYS A 305 -1.49 12.39 1.99
N GLY A 306 -0.73 12.60 0.91
CA GLY A 306 0.73 12.66 0.88
C GLY A 306 1.38 11.31 1.17
N SER A 307 0.73 10.21 0.80
CA SER A 307 1.23 8.85 0.96
C SER A 307 1.49 8.22 -0.41
N GLY A 308 2.53 7.41 -0.50
CA GLY A 308 2.83 6.58 -1.66
C GLY A 308 2.19 5.20 -1.56
N HIS A 309 2.79 4.22 -2.24
CA HIS A 309 2.36 2.84 -2.38
C HIS A 309 2.28 2.13 -1.03
N PHE A 310 3.29 2.32 -0.19
CA PHE A 310 3.37 1.74 1.15
C PHE A 310 2.71 2.65 2.18
N VAL A 311 1.38 2.76 2.09
CA VAL A 311 0.58 3.68 2.93
C VAL A 311 0.85 3.57 4.44
N PRO A 312 1.00 2.38 5.04
CA PRO A 312 1.37 2.26 6.45
C PRO A 312 2.78 2.75 6.78
N ASN A 313 3.71 2.68 5.83
CA ASN A 313 5.07 3.19 5.99
C ASN A 313 5.07 4.73 5.98
N ASP A 314 4.44 5.32 4.97
CA ASP A 314 4.51 6.77 4.76
C ASP A 314 3.63 7.57 5.74
N ARG A 315 2.49 6.99 6.16
CA ARG A 315 1.49 7.63 7.02
C ARG A 315 0.98 6.69 8.13
N PRO A 316 1.84 6.23 9.06
CA PRO A 316 1.48 5.18 10.02
C PRO A 316 0.28 5.55 10.91
N GLY A 317 0.20 6.80 11.39
CA GLY A 317 -0.91 7.29 12.21
C GLY A 317 -2.25 7.27 11.47
N PRO A 318 -2.38 7.99 10.33
CA PRO A 318 -3.55 7.91 9.47
C PRO A 318 -3.93 6.47 9.07
N SER A 319 -2.95 5.64 8.68
CA SER A 319 -3.16 4.26 8.25
C SER A 319 -3.73 3.37 9.35
N MET A 320 -3.20 3.48 10.57
CA MET A 320 -3.75 2.79 11.74
C MET A 320 -5.21 3.23 11.98
N LYS A 321 -5.49 4.54 11.97
CA LYS A 321 -6.86 5.04 12.15
C LYS A 321 -7.81 4.52 11.08
N MET A 322 -7.38 4.52 9.83
CA MET A 322 -8.16 4.02 8.70
C MET A 322 -8.55 2.55 8.88
N ILE A 323 -7.56 1.67 9.10
CA ILE A 323 -7.83 0.23 9.22
C ILE A 323 -8.66 -0.09 10.47
N THR A 324 -8.42 0.62 11.57
CA THR A 324 -9.21 0.50 12.80
C THR A 324 -10.68 0.86 12.58
N ASN A 325 -10.95 1.98 11.89
CA ASN A 325 -12.32 2.40 11.59
C ASN A 325 -13.04 1.47 10.60
N PHE A 326 -12.30 0.85 9.67
CA PHE A 326 -12.80 -0.20 8.79
C PHE A 326 -13.17 -1.47 9.56
N LEU A 327 -12.27 -1.95 10.43
CA LEU A 327 -12.48 -3.16 11.24
C LEU A 327 -13.69 -3.01 12.18
N TRP A 328 -13.90 -1.84 12.77
CA TRP A 328 -15.04 -1.56 13.63
C TRP A 328 -16.30 -1.09 12.92
N ASN A 329 -16.31 -1.09 11.58
CA ASN A 329 -17.47 -0.74 10.78
C ASN A 329 -18.11 0.59 11.23
N THR A 330 -17.29 1.61 11.45
CA THR A 330 -17.77 2.89 11.97
C THR A 330 -18.50 3.73 10.92
N GLY A 331 -18.30 3.44 9.63
CA GLY A 331 -18.75 4.25 8.49
C GLY A 331 -18.15 5.66 8.45
N ASN A 332 -17.26 6.00 9.38
CA ASN A 332 -16.66 7.31 9.52
C ASN A 332 -15.19 7.17 9.87
N TYR A 333 -14.32 7.38 8.88
CA TYR A 333 -12.86 7.29 9.03
C TYR A 333 -12.26 8.39 9.93
N SER A 334 -13.05 9.39 10.34
CA SER A 334 -12.66 10.40 11.32
C SER A 334 -12.96 10.00 12.77
N ASN A 335 -13.64 8.87 13.00
CA ASN A 335 -14.00 8.41 14.34
C ASN A 335 -12.76 8.10 15.19
N ILE A 336 -12.81 8.50 16.46
CA ILE A 336 -11.75 8.29 17.47
C ILE A 336 -11.98 7.03 18.31
N LYS A 337 -13.10 6.33 18.15
CA LYS A 337 -13.35 5.08 18.87
C LYS A 337 -12.21 4.11 18.56
N GLY A 338 -11.48 3.78 19.62
CA GLY A 338 -10.37 2.81 19.77
C GLY A 338 -9.09 3.02 18.96
N THR A 339 -8.93 4.16 18.30
CA THR A 339 -7.60 4.80 18.31
C THR A 339 -7.61 5.64 19.58
N GLY A 340 -7.05 5.12 20.67
CA GLY A 340 -7.13 5.76 22.00
C GLY A 340 -6.91 7.28 21.94
N ASN A 341 -7.47 8.01 22.89
CA ASN A 341 -7.40 9.46 23.00
C ASN A 341 -5.93 9.91 23.19
N TYR A 342 -5.12 9.85 22.12
CA TYR A 342 -3.71 10.23 22.12
C TYR A 342 -3.53 11.75 22.23
N SER A 343 -4.63 12.50 22.36
CA SER A 343 -4.68 13.91 22.75
C SER A 343 -4.04 14.18 24.12
N ASN A 344 -3.85 13.15 24.97
CA ASN A 344 -3.17 13.28 26.26
C ASN A 344 -1.77 12.65 26.32
N LEU A 345 -1.20 12.19 25.21
CA LEU A 345 0.24 11.91 25.20
C LEU A 345 0.95 13.25 25.13
N ASN A 346 1.40 13.72 26.29
CA ASN A 346 2.39 14.78 26.42
C ASN A 346 3.71 14.21 25.87
N ILE A 347 3.83 14.14 24.54
CA ILE A 347 5.08 13.81 23.87
C ILE A 347 5.93 15.06 24.04
N ASP A 348 6.73 15.09 25.10
CA ASP A 348 7.82 16.04 25.21
C ASP A 348 8.79 15.70 24.06
N GLU A 349 8.69 16.40 22.95
CA GLU A 349 9.55 16.23 21.76
C GLU A 349 11.00 16.67 22.01
N ARG A 350 11.38 16.95 23.27
CA ARG A 350 12.76 17.18 23.63
C ARG A 350 13.44 15.82 23.84
N PRO A 351 14.56 15.54 23.16
CA PRO A 351 15.42 14.45 23.58
C PRO A 351 15.82 14.75 25.03
N GLN A 352 15.34 13.94 25.97
CA GLN A 352 15.86 13.97 27.33
C GLN A 352 17.36 13.65 27.20
N PRO A 353 18.25 14.53 27.68
CA PRO A 353 19.68 14.25 27.66
C PRO A 353 19.91 12.95 28.42
N ASN A 354 20.53 11.97 27.77
CA ASN A 354 20.96 10.75 28.46
C ASN A 354 21.99 11.14 29.51
N ASP A 355 21.59 11.15 30.78
CA ASP A 355 22.52 11.11 31.91
C ASP A 355 23.17 9.72 31.96
N LEU A 356 24.15 9.52 31.07
CA LEU A 356 25.16 8.48 31.21
C LEU A 356 26.16 8.94 32.28
N THR A 357 25.75 8.92 33.55
CA THR A 357 26.67 9.00 34.68
C THR A 357 26.39 7.86 35.65
N SER A 358 27.26 6.85 35.57
CA SER A 358 27.75 5.98 36.65
C SER A 358 26.78 5.58 37.78
N ALA A 359 26.46 4.29 37.89
CA ALA A 359 26.54 3.58 39.17
C ALA A 359 26.39 2.06 38.99
N THR A 360 27.50 1.37 39.21
CA THR A 360 27.55 0.04 39.83
C THR A 360 26.79 0.02 41.16
N THR A 361 25.77 -0.83 41.31
CA THR A 361 25.47 -1.69 42.49
C THR A 361 24.11 -2.37 42.33
N GLY A 362 24.03 -3.64 42.73
CA GLY A 362 22.81 -4.47 42.74
C GLY A 362 21.74 -4.07 43.77
N PRO A 363 20.70 -4.91 43.94
CA PRO A 363 19.29 -4.48 43.91
C PRO A 363 18.65 -4.36 45.30
N THR A 364 17.68 -3.45 45.46
CA THR A 364 16.54 -3.59 46.38
C THR A 364 15.43 -2.60 46.01
N GLY A 365 14.16 -3.05 45.93
CA GLY A 365 13.03 -2.15 45.81
C GLY A 365 11.77 -2.78 45.22
N ASN A 366 10.87 -3.21 46.10
CA ASN A 366 9.55 -3.75 45.79
C ASN A 366 8.72 -2.84 44.86
N ALA A 367 8.23 -3.39 43.75
CA ALA A 367 7.11 -2.82 42.99
C ALA A 367 5.88 -3.69 43.22
N GLY A 368 4.88 -3.11 43.89
CA GLY A 368 3.58 -3.72 44.15
C GLY A 368 2.86 -4.04 42.84
N SER A 369 2.33 -5.26 42.80
CA SER A 369 1.43 -5.76 41.77
C SER A 369 0.11 -4.97 41.75
N THR A 370 -0.15 -4.22 40.67
CA THR A 370 -1.51 -3.89 40.25
C THR A 370 -1.78 -4.60 38.93
N THR A 371 -2.41 -5.76 39.03
CA THR A 371 -2.94 -6.51 37.89
C THR A 371 -4.16 -5.79 37.33
N GLU A 372 -3.97 -4.95 36.32
CA GLU A 372 -5.05 -4.63 35.38
C GLU A 372 -5.15 -5.76 34.35
N THR A 373 -6.31 -6.41 34.34
CA THR A 373 -6.66 -7.48 33.42
C THR A 373 -6.97 -6.87 32.05
N ILE A 374 -5.99 -6.93 31.14
CA ILE A 374 -6.22 -6.63 29.73
C ILE A 374 -7.13 -7.74 29.15
N PRO A 375 -8.31 -7.42 28.59
CA PRO A 375 -9.13 -8.43 27.94
C PRO A 375 -8.38 -9.01 26.74
N LYS A 376 -8.19 -10.33 26.73
CA LYS A 376 -7.68 -11.09 25.59
C LYS A 376 -8.62 -10.91 24.40
N MET A 377 -8.35 -9.95 23.52
CA MET A 377 -8.83 -9.98 22.14
C MET A 377 -7.69 -10.49 21.26
N ILE A 378 -7.74 -11.78 20.93
CA ILE A 378 -6.99 -12.31 19.80
C ILE A 378 -7.75 -11.87 18.55
N THR A 379 -7.44 -10.67 18.06
CA THR A 379 -7.80 -10.28 16.69
C THR A 379 -6.55 -10.48 15.84
N LEU A 380 -6.48 -11.60 15.13
CA LEU A 380 -5.45 -11.83 14.13
C LEU A 380 -5.76 -10.91 12.94
N VAL A 381 -5.19 -9.72 12.95
CA VAL A 381 -5.14 -8.86 11.76
C VAL A 381 -4.07 -9.44 10.85
N ILE A 382 -4.46 -10.29 9.91
CA ILE A 382 -3.60 -10.57 8.76
C ILE A 382 -3.76 -9.39 7.81
N ALA A 383 -2.89 -8.38 7.96
CA ALA A 383 -2.62 -7.47 6.85
C ALA A 383 -1.87 -8.30 5.80
N VAL A 384 -2.60 -8.85 4.83
CA VAL A 384 -1.98 -9.50 3.67
C VAL A 384 -1.45 -8.38 2.79
N PHE A 385 -0.18 -8.03 2.95
CA PHE A 385 0.59 -7.52 1.82
C PHE A 385 0.72 -8.70 0.86
N TYR A 386 0.05 -8.63 -0.29
CA TYR A 386 0.15 -9.68 -1.29
C TYR A 386 1.54 -9.63 -1.93
N PHE A 387 2.46 -10.43 -1.39
CA PHE A 387 3.42 -11.14 -2.21
C PHE A 387 2.79 -12.49 -2.55
N ALA A 388 2.62 -12.77 -3.84
CA ALA A 388 2.14 -14.06 -4.30
C ALA A 388 3.15 -15.14 -3.92
N VAL A 389 2.84 -15.93 -2.89
CA VAL A 389 3.50 -17.22 -2.62
C VAL A 389 2.48 -18.30 -2.91
N PHE A 390 2.63 -18.99 -4.04
CA PHE A 390 1.95 -20.25 -4.30
C PHE A 390 2.91 -21.41 -4.07
N LYS A 391 2.44 -22.35 -3.26
CA LYS A 391 3.10 -23.61 -2.89
C LYS A 391 2.98 -24.60 -4.06
N HIS A 392 4.01 -25.43 -4.27
CA HIS A 392 3.82 -26.75 -4.88
C HIS A 392 2.96 -27.64 -3.98
#